data_AF-A0AAW1UGW8-F1
#
_entry.id   AF-A0AAW1UGW8-F1
#
_cell.length_a   1.000
_cell.length_b   1.000
_cell.length_c   1.000
_cell.angle_alpha   90.00
_cell.angle_beta   90.00
_cell.angle_gamma   90.00
#
_symmetry.space_group_name_H-M   'P 1'
#
loop_
_entity.id
_entity.type
_entity.pdbx_description
1 polymer ?
#
loop_
_entity_poly.entity_id
_entity_poly.type
_entity_poly.pdbx_seq_one_letter_code
_entity_poly.pdbx_strand_id
1 'polypeptide(L)' 'MAQDKFTKWIEFRPLRRETAPSVCKALYEEAFMKFGCPETVISDNGKQFVLAEAAKEVLAARKRRIDLIKSDTARLRR' A
#
# COMPACT_ATOMS: atom_id res chain seq x y z
N MET A 1 1.13 9.01 -8.61
CA MET A 1 0.90 7.94 -9.60
C MET A 1 1.65 6.70 -9.12
N ALA A 2 1.06 5.52 -9.23
CA ALA A 2 1.76 4.24 -9.06
C ALA A 2 1.53 3.41 -10.33
N GLN A 3 2.57 2.73 -10.81
CA GLN A 3 2.48 1.88 -12.00
C GLN A 3 3.03 0.50 -11.69
N ASP A 4 2.26 -0.54 -12.03
CA ASP A 4 2.78 -1.89 -12.07
C ASP A 4 3.73 -2.06 -13.27
N LYS A 5 4.98 -2.48 -13.01
CA LYS A 5 6.03 -2.48 -14.03
C LYS A 5 5.78 -3.55 -15.11
N PHE A 6 5.13 -4.66 -14.76
CA PHE A 6 4.91 -5.80 -15.64
C PHE A 6 3.73 -5.55 -16.59
N THR A 7 2.54 -5.34 -16.03
CA THR A 7 1.29 -5.12 -16.78
C THR A 7 1.16 -3.72 -17.35
N LYS A 8 1.99 -2.77 -16.89
CA LYS A 8 1.86 -1.34 -17.14
C LYS A 8 0.59 -0.70 -16.59
N TRP A 9 -0.16 -1.41 -15.74
CA TRP A 9 -1.35 -0.87 -15.08
C TRP A 9 -1.01 0.36 -14.24
N ILE A 10 -1.83 1.41 -14.33
CA ILE A 10 -1.56 2.69 -13.68
C ILE A 10 -2.70 3.05 -12.72
N GLU A 11 -2.33 3.40 -11.49
CA GLU A 11 -3.23 3.91 -10.45
C GLU A 11 -2.91 5.37 -10.12
N PHE A 12 -3.97 6.18 -10.01
CA PHE A 12 -3.88 7.58 -9.65
C PHE A 12 -4.89 7.91 -8.56
N ARG A 13 -4.41 8.59 -7.51
CA ARG A 13 -5.27 9.21 -6.51
C ARG A 13 -4.82 10.64 -6.28
N PRO A 14 -5.72 11.63 -6.42
CA PRO A 14 -5.39 13.00 -6.04
C PRO A 14 -5.24 13.10 -4.52
N LEU A 15 -4.16 13.71 -4.06
CA LEU A 15 -3.90 13.96 -2.64
C LEU A 15 -3.92 15.46 -2.38
N ARG A 16 -4.64 15.88 -1.34
CA ARG A 16 -4.66 17.29 -0.90
C ARG A 16 -3.31 17.73 -0.33
N ARG A 17 -2.55 16.81 0.26
CA ARG A 17 -1.18 17.00 0.73
C ARG A 17 -0.37 15.71 0.52
N GLU A 18 0.86 15.85 0.07
CA GLU A 18 1.80 14.74 -0.18
C GLU A 18 2.58 14.34 1.08
N THR A 19 1.87 14.07 2.18
CA THR A 19 2.51 13.58 3.41
C THR A 19 2.68 12.05 3.34
N ALA A 20 3.70 11.52 4.02
CA ALA A 20 3.94 10.08 4.15
C ALA A 20 2.66 9.27 4.49
N PRO A 21 1.87 9.61 5.53
CA PRO A 21 0.66 8.85 5.86
C PRO A 21 -0.42 8.93 4.77
N SER A 22 -0.61 10.10 4.13
CA SER A 22 -1.57 10.25 3.03
C SER A 22 -1.19 9.40 1.81
N VAL A 23 0.10 9.36 1.49
CA VAL A 23 0.63 8.55 0.38
C VAL A 23 0.55 7.05 0.70
N CYS A 24 0.90 6.63 1.91
CA CYS A 24 0.80 5.23 2.34
C CYS A 24 -0.65 4.73 2.30
N LYS A 25 -1.60 5.55 2.79
CA LYS A 25 -3.03 5.23 2.72
C LYS A 25 -3.51 5.10 1.28
N ALA A 26 -3.09 6.01 0.39
CA ALA A 26 -3.43 5.93 -1.03
C ALA A 26 -2.90 4.64 -1.69
N LEU A 27 -1.64 4.29 -1.46
CA LEU A 27 -1.06 3.05 -1.99
C LEU A 27 -1.77 1.80 -1.46
N TYR A 28 -2.13 1.80 -0.17
CA TYR A 28 -2.85 0.69 0.43
C TYR A 28 -4.24 0.49 -0.19
N GLU A 29 -5.03 1.55 -0.29
CA GLU A 29 -6.41 1.48 -0.78
C GLU A 29 -6.49 1.26 -2.30
N GLU A 30 -5.62 1.92 -3.08
CA GLU A 30 -5.72 1.89 -4.54
C GLU A 30 -4.92 0.75 -5.18
N ALA A 31 -3.79 0.35 -4.60
CA ALA A 31 -2.95 -0.70 -5.16
C ALA A 31 -3.03 -1.99 -4.33
N PHE A 32 -2.69 -1.94 -3.04
CA PHE A 32 -2.45 -3.17 -2.27
C PHE A 32 -3.71 -3.97 -1.99
N MET A 33 -4.83 -3.29 -1.78
CA MET A 33 -6.13 -3.94 -1.56
C MET A 33 -6.69 -4.59 -2.83
N LYS A 34 -6.45 -4.00 -3.99
CA LYS A 34 -7.00 -4.45 -5.27
C LYS A 34 -6.15 -5.54 -5.92
N PHE A 35 -4.83 -5.33 -5.95
CA PHE A 35 -3.90 -6.18 -6.72
C PHE A 35 -2.98 -7.02 -5.82
N GLY A 36 -3.02 -6.80 -4.50
CA GLY A 36 -2.09 -7.42 -3.56
C GLY A 36 -0.89 -6.51 -3.25
N CYS A 37 -0.14 -6.88 -2.21
CA CYS A 37 1.05 -6.14 -1.80
C CYS A 37 2.22 -6.50 -2.71
N PRO A 38 2.88 -5.54 -3.38
CA PRO A 38 4.06 -5.81 -4.18
C PRO A 38 5.23 -6.25 -3.28
N GLU A 39 6.15 -7.01 -3.85
CA GLU A 39 7.40 -7.40 -3.19
C GLU A 39 8.36 -6.21 -3.06
N THR A 40 8.39 -5.34 -4.07
CA THR A 40 9.27 -4.17 -4.11
C THR A 40 8.49 -2.95 -4.59
N VAL A 41 8.68 -1.82 -3.91
CA VAL A 41 8.18 -0.50 -4.32
C VAL A 41 9.39 0.37 -4.64
N ILE A 42 9.43 0.92 -5.84
CA ILE A 42 10.47 1.85 -6.29
C ILE A 42 9.85 3.23 -6.35
N SER A 43 10.39 4.15 -5.56
CA SER A 43 9.99 5.56 -5.55
C SER A 43 11.20 6.45 -5.83
N ASP A 44 10.94 7.73 -6.05
CA ASP A 44 11.99 8.74 -5.94
C ASP A 44 12.39 8.95 -4.46
N ASN A 45 13.38 9.82 -4.24
CA ASN A 45 13.81 10.24 -2.90
C ASN A 45 12.94 11.37 -2.34
N GLY A 46 11.65 11.40 -2.66
CA GLY A 46 10.69 12.32 -2.06
C GLY A 46 10.62 12.15 -0.54
N LYS A 47 10.42 13.25 0.21
CA LYS A 47 10.37 13.23 1.68
C LYS A 47 9.32 12.25 2.22
N GLN A 48 8.21 12.12 1.50
CA GLN A 48 7.13 11.18 1.76
C GLN A 48 7.52 9.69 1.66
N PHE A 49 8.67 9.38 1.05
CA PHE A 49 9.17 8.01 0.85
C PHE A 49 10.48 7.72 1.58
N VAL A 50 11.28 8.76 1.87
CA VAL A 50 12.58 8.62 2.55
C VAL A 50 12.44 8.54 4.08
N LEU A 51 11.36 9.07 4.65
CA LEU A 51 11.13 9.01 6.09
C LEU A 51 10.78 7.59 6.54
N ALA A 52 11.41 7.12 7.63
CA ALA A 52 11.18 5.79 8.21
C ALA A 52 9.70 5.55 8.58
N GLU A 53 8.93 6.61 8.85
CA GLU A 53 7.48 6.54 9.08
C GLU A 53 6.71 6.03 7.87
N ALA A 54 7.12 6.39 6.64
CA ALA A 54 6.48 5.90 5.42
C ALA A 54 6.62 4.38 5.30
N ALA A 55 7.84 3.86 5.53
CA ALA A 55 8.10 2.42 5.53
C ALA A 55 7.33 1.68 6.62
N LYS A 56 7.26 2.24 7.83
CA LYS A 56 6.49 1.68 8.95
C LYS A 56 5.00 1.61 8.63
N GLU A 57 4.43 2.64 8.02
CA GLU A 57 3.01 2.67 7.66
C GLU A 57 2.67 1.64 6.57
N VAL A 58 3.53 1.49 5.56
CA VAL A 58 3.36 0.44 4.53
C VAL A 58 3.42 -0.96 5.15
N LEU A 59 4.37 -1.22 6.06
CA LEU A 59 4.48 -2.50 6.76
C LEU A 59 3.29 -2.75 7.70
N ALA A 60 2.82 -1.72 8.40
CA ALA A 60 1.63 -1.80 9.25
C ALA A 60 0.38 -2.11 8.43
N ALA A 61 0.20 -1.45 7.28
CA ALA A 61 -0.85 -1.74 6.31
C ALA A 61 -0.80 -3.21 5.84
N ARG A 62 0.38 -3.74 5.48
CA ARG A 62 0.55 -5.15 5.12
C ARG A 62 0.11 -6.09 6.26
N LYS A 63 0.51 -5.80 7.50
CA LYS A 63 0.14 -6.61 8.67
C LYS A 63 -1.38 -6.65 8.88
N ARG A 64 -2.05 -5.49 8.82
CA ARG A 64 -3.51 -5.36 8.93
C ARG A 64 -4.26 -6.25 7.91
N ARG A 65 -3.76 -6.31 6.65
CA ARG A 65 -4.33 -7.18 5.60
C ARG A 65 -4.18 -8.67 5.94
N ILE A 66 -3.00 -9.10 6.36
CA ILE A 66 -2.73 -10.50 6.72
C ILE A 66 -3.66 -10.94 7.86
N ASP A 67 -3.84 -10.07 8.86
CA ASP A 67 -4.72 -10.34 9.99
C ASP A 67 -6.19 -10.44 9.57
N LEU A 68 -6.65 -9.56 8.66
CA LEU A 68 -8.01 -9.61 8.09
C LEU A 68 -8.24 -10.91 7.29
N ILE A 69 -7.29 -11.29 6.44
CA ILE A 69 -7.40 -12.53 5.65
C ILE A 69 -7.50 -13.74 6.58
N LYS A 70 -6.66 -13.78 7.63
CA LYS A 70 -6.70 -14.86 8.63
C LYS A 70 -8.03 -14.91 9.36
N SER A 71 -8.61 -13.75 9.74
CA SER A 71 -9.91 -13.72 10.42
C SER A 71 -11.06 -14.17 9.52
N ASP A 72 -11.07 -13.76 8.26
CA ASP A 72 -12.11 -14.15 7.30
C ASP A 72 -12.03 -15.64 6.96
N THR A 73 -10.81 -16.15 6.78
CA THR A 73 -10.58 -17.59 6.56
C THR A 73 -11.01 -18.43 7.76
N ALA A 74 -10.80 -17.92 8.99
CA ALA A 74 -11.25 -18.59 10.21
C ALA A 74 -12.77 -18.60 10.37
N ARG A 75 -13.48 -17.62 9.79
CA ARG A 75 -14.94 -17.56 9.77
C ARG A 75 -15.56 -18.51 8.74
N LEU A 76 -14.93 -18.66 7.57
CA LEU A 76 -15.37 -19.56 6.48
C LEU A 76 -15.20 -21.06 6.79
N ARG A 77 -14.35 -21.41 7.77
CA ARG A 77 -14.08 -22.80 8.19
C ARG A 77 -14.98 -23.29 9.34
N ARG A 78 -16.06 -22.57 9.65
CA ARG A 78 -17.06 -22.93 10.66
C ARG A 78 -18.40 -23.24 10.02
#